data_AF-A0ABD2NVD3-F1
#
_entry.id   AF-A0ABD2NVD3-F1
#
_cell.length_a   1.000
_cell.length_b   1.000
_cell.length_c   1.000
_cell.angle_alpha   90.00
_cell.angle_beta   90.00
_cell.angle_gamma   90.00
#
_symmetry.space_group_name_H-M   'P 1'
#
loop_
_entity.id
_entity.type
_entity.pdbx_description
1 polymer ?
#
loop_
_entity_poly.entity_id
_entity_poly.type
_entity_poly.pdbx_seq_one_letter_code
_entity_poly.pdbx_strand_id
1 'polypeptide(L)'
;MVAEVRDEYVRLKSEYKKRTELAKFTYYENKINSSSNKSKEVWDLVNLSLGRTKQKDSIQLNVDGEIVTDAVTTANKFGQCFSSVAEEKLAATGSRAGDVRDTCAEAGSTNTMFFGEVSYE
;
A
#
# COMPACT_ATOMS: atom_id res chain seq x y z
N MET A 1 -53.61 -26.33 8.13
CA MET A 1 -52.99 -26.65 6.83
C MET A 1 -52.22 -25.47 6.20
N VAL A 2 -52.84 -24.41 5.65
CA VAL A 2 -52.05 -23.36 4.94
C VAL A 2 -51.13 -22.54 5.86
N ALA A 3 -51.57 -22.25 7.09
CA ALA A 3 -50.76 -21.52 8.08
C ALA A 3 -49.52 -22.32 8.53
N GLU A 4 -49.69 -23.61 8.79
CA GLU A 4 -48.60 -24.51 9.23
C GLU A 4 -47.49 -24.63 8.17
N VAL A 5 -47.87 -24.74 6.88
CA VAL A 5 -46.91 -24.79 5.76
C VAL A 5 -46.12 -23.48 5.64
N ARG A 6 -46.78 -22.33 5.87
CA ARG A 6 -46.11 -21.02 5.89
C ARG A 6 -45.09 -20.96 7.03
N ASP A 7 -45.47 -21.37 8.23
CA ASP A 7 -44.62 -21.30 9.42
C ASP A 7 -43.40 -22.22 9.28
N GLU A 8 -43.60 -23.42 8.72
CA GLU A 8 -42.52 -24.35 8.40
C GLU A 8 -41.54 -23.77 7.36
N TYR A 9 -42.06 -23.15 6.30
CA TYR A 9 -41.22 -22.49 5.30
C TYR A 9 -40.39 -21.36 5.90
N VAL A 10 -40.97 -20.53 6.77
CA VAL A 10 -40.25 -19.45 7.45
C VAL A 10 -39.14 -20.01 8.33
N ARG A 11 -39.41 -21.12 9.05
CA ARG A 11 -38.41 -21.82 9.87
C ARG A 11 -37.25 -22.33 9.02
N LEU A 12 -37.53 -23.06 7.95
CA LEU A 12 -36.53 -23.60 7.02
C LEU A 12 -35.70 -22.49 6.36
N LYS A 13 -36.34 -21.41 5.92
CA LYS A 13 -35.65 -20.25 5.34
C LYS A 13 -34.68 -19.60 6.33
N SER A 14 -35.11 -19.44 7.59
CA SER A 14 -34.26 -18.91 8.67
C SER A 14 -33.06 -19.81 8.92
N GLU A 15 -33.29 -21.13 9.00
CA GLU A 15 -32.24 -22.12 9.21
C GLU A 15 -31.23 -22.15 8.05
N TYR A 16 -31.72 -22.14 6.81
CA TYR A 16 -30.89 -22.06 5.62
C TYR A 16 -29.99 -20.81 5.62
N LYS A 17 -30.55 -19.65 5.99
CA LYS A 17 -29.79 -18.40 6.09
C LYS A 17 -28.67 -18.53 7.13
N LYS A 18 -28.98 -19.04 8.32
CA LYS A 18 -27.98 -19.26 9.39
C LYS A 18 -26.85 -20.19 8.93
N ARG A 19 -27.19 -21.31 8.28
CA ARG A 19 -26.20 -22.26 7.76
C ARG A 19 -25.30 -21.62 6.70
N THR A 20 -25.89 -20.79 5.83
CA THR A 20 -25.14 -20.06 4.79
C THR A 20 -24.18 -19.04 5.41
N GLU A 21 -24.62 -18.28 6.41
CA GLU A 21 -23.79 -17.30 7.12
C GLU A 21 -22.63 -17.99 7.85
N LEU A 22 -22.91 -19.11 8.54
CA LEU A 22 -21.89 -19.90 9.21
C LEU A 22 -20.87 -20.47 8.22
N ALA A 23 -21.32 -21.05 7.10
CA ALA A 23 -20.43 -21.61 6.09
C ALA A 23 -19.50 -20.54 5.49
N LYS A 24 -20.02 -19.33 5.22
CA LYS A 24 -19.20 -18.20 4.75
C LYS A 24 -18.17 -17.78 5.79
N PHE A 25 -18.60 -17.67 7.05
CA PHE A 25 -17.71 -17.32 8.15
C PHE A 25 -16.56 -18.32 8.27
N THR A 26 -16.86 -19.62 8.38
CA THR A 26 -15.87 -20.69 8.50
C THR A 26 -14.92 -20.73 7.31
N TYR A 27 -15.43 -20.49 6.09
CA TYR A 27 -14.58 -20.41 4.90
C TYR A 27 -13.54 -19.30 5.00
N TYR A 28 -13.96 -18.06 5.33
CA TYR A 28 -13.04 -16.93 5.41
C TYR A 28 -12.10 -17.01 6.60
N GLU A 29 -12.58 -17.51 7.74
CA GLU A 29 -11.77 -17.77 8.91
C GLU A 29 -10.64 -18.75 8.58
N ASN A 30 -10.96 -19.88 7.95
CA ASN A 30 -9.96 -20.85 7.52
C ASN A 30 -8.98 -20.27 6.49
N LYS A 31 -9.48 -19.48 5.54
CA LYS A 31 -8.65 -18.83 4.52
C LYS A 31 -7.63 -17.86 5.15
N ILE A 32 -8.04 -17.04 6.10
CA ILE A 32 -7.16 -16.11 6.80
C ILE A 32 -6.17 -16.88 7.67
N ASN A 33 -6.63 -17.87 8.43
CA ASN A 33 -5.79 -18.62 9.36
C ASN A 33 -4.76 -19.52 8.66
N SER A 34 -5.07 -20.02 7.48
CA SER A 34 -4.14 -20.82 6.66
C SER A 34 -3.16 -19.97 5.83
N SER A 35 -3.35 -18.65 5.77
CA SER A 35 -2.46 -17.75 5.02
C SER A 35 -1.13 -17.53 5.73
N SER A 36 -0.05 -17.45 4.95
CA SER A 36 1.28 -17.12 5.48
C SER A 36 1.37 -15.68 5.99
N ASN A 37 0.57 -14.77 5.44
CA ASN A 37 0.47 -13.38 5.87
C ASN A 37 -1.01 -13.00 6.06
N LYS A 38 -1.46 -13.11 7.32
CA LYS A 38 -2.85 -12.86 7.73
C LYS A 38 -3.29 -11.44 7.44
N SER A 39 -2.45 -10.45 7.75
CA SER A 39 -2.77 -9.03 7.53
C SER A 39 -3.00 -8.73 6.05
N LYS A 40 -2.15 -9.28 5.17
CA LYS A 40 -2.29 -9.12 3.72
C LYS A 40 -3.57 -9.79 3.20
N GLU A 41 -3.84 -11.02 3.64
CA GLU A 41 -5.04 -11.76 3.21
C GLU A 41 -6.34 -11.05 3.62
N VAL A 42 -6.39 -10.47 4.82
CA VAL A 42 -7.51 -9.64 5.27
C VAL A 42 -7.67 -8.41 4.37
N TRP A 43 -6.59 -7.71 4.05
CA TRP A 43 -6.63 -6.55 3.15
C TRP A 43 -7.05 -6.91 1.72
N ASP A 44 -6.56 -8.03 1.19
CA ASP A 44 -6.96 -8.52 -0.13
C ASP A 44 -8.46 -8.89 -0.14
N LEU A 45 -9.00 -9.46 0.95
CA LEU A 45 -10.44 -9.75 1.10
C LEU A 45 -11.29 -8.46 1.12
N VAL A 46 -10.85 -7.44 1.86
CA VAL A 46 -11.53 -6.13 1.92
C VAL A 46 -11.49 -5.45 0.55
N ASN A 47 -10.37 -5.49 -0.15
CA ASN A 47 -10.27 -4.92 -1.49
C ASN A 47 -11.18 -5.65 -2.49
N LEU A 48 -11.29 -6.98 -2.38
CA LEU A 48 -12.20 -7.78 -3.18
C LEU A 48 -13.66 -7.40 -2.93
N SER A 49 -14.08 -7.23 -1.67
CA SER A 49 -15.47 -6.87 -1.32
C SER A 49 -15.83 -5.44 -1.75
N LEU A 50 -14.85 -4.54 -1.76
CA LEU A 50 -15.01 -3.17 -2.27
C LEU A 50 -14.92 -3.07 -3.80
N GLY A 51 -14.67 -4.19 -4.51
CA GLY A 51 -14.49 -4.19 -5.97
C GLY A 51 -13.26 -3.41 -6.44
N ARG A 52 -12.29 -3.16 -5.55
CA ARG A 52 -11.07 -2.43 -5.88
C ARG A 52 -10.17 -3.35 -6.70
N THR A 53 -10.06 -3.05 -7.99
CA THR A 53 -9.06 -3.69 -8.85
C THR A 53 -7.69 -3.08 -8.57
N LYS A 54 -6.63 -3.89 -8.63
CA LYS A 54 -5.25 -3.41 -8.58
C LYS A 54 -4.96 -2.67 -9.89
N GLN A 55 -5.49 -1.46 -10.03
CA GLN A 55 -5.06 -0.52 -11.05
C GLN A 55 -3.64 -0.11 -10.67
N LYS A 56 -2.68 -0.38 -11.54
CA LYS A 56 -1.40 0.32 -11.46
C LYS A 56 -1.68 1.71 -11.99
N ASP A 57 -1.87 2.66 -11.09
CA ASP A 57 -1.90 4.07 -11.49
C ASP A 57 -0.56 4.37 -12.17
N SER A 58 -0.61 4.69 -13.46
CA SER A 58 0.57 5.16 -14.19
C SER A 58 0.86 6.55 -13.68
N ILE A 59 1.80 6.67 -12.74
CA ILE A 59 2.28 7.97 -12.28
C ILE A 59 3.01 8.63 -13.45
N GLN A 60 2.43 9.70 -13.98
CA GLN A 60 3.01 10.51 -15.06
C GLN A 60 3.34 11.87 -14.46
N LEU A 61 4.63 12.22 -14.42
CA LEU A 61 5.08 13.54 -13.99
C LEU A 61 5.39 14.38 -15.24
N ASN A 62 4.82 15.57 -15.33
CA ASN A 62 5.23 16.55 -16.34
C ASN A 62 6.33 17.42 -15.75
N VAL A 63 7.55 17.29 -16.29
CA VAL A 63 8.70 18.13 -15.92
C VAL A 63 9.16 18.83 -17.20
N ASP A 64 9.10 20.16 -17.23
CA ASP A 64 9.54 21.00 -18.35
C ASP A 64 8.95 20.63 -19.73
N GLY A 65 7.74 20.06 -19.75
CA GLY A 65 7.05 19.66 -20.98
C GLY A 65 7.29 18.20 -21.39
N GLU A 66 8.14 17.46 -20.69
CA GLU A 66 8.35 16.02 -20.89
C GLU A 66 7.55 15.19 -19.89
N ILE A 67 6.86 14.16 -20.39
CA ILE A 67 6.12 13.20 -19.58
C ILE A 67 7.09 12.11 -19.12
N VAL A 68 7.48 12.16 -17.86
CA VAL A 68 8.33 11.15 -17.23
C VAL A 68 7.45 10.09 -16.59
N THR A 69 7.63 8.84 -17.02
CA THR A 69 6.90 7.67 -16.51
C THR A 69 7.80 6.69 -15.77
N ASP A 70 9.11 6.84 -15.91
CA ASP A 70 10.10 5.99 -15.25
C ASP A 70 10.35 6.44 -13.80
N ALA A 71 10.33 5.47 -12.89
CA ALA A 71 10.45 5.72 -11.45
C ALA A 71 11.85 6.22 -11.06
N VAL A 72 12.90 5.71 -11.71
CA VAL A 72 14.29 6.11 -11.46
C VAL A 72 14.50 7.55 -11.90
N THR A 73 14.05 7.86 -13.11
CA THR A 73 14.12 9.21 -13.68
C THR A 73 13.36 10.22 -12.82
N THR A 74 12.17 9.84 -12.32
CA THR A 74 11.38 10.67 -11.40
C THR A 74 12.14 10.94 -10.09
N ALA A 75 12.68 9.90 -9.45
CA ALA A 75 13.44 10.04 -8.21
C ALA A 75 14.67 10.96 -8.37
N ASN A 76 15.38 10.84 -9.50
CA ASN A 76 16.52 11.68 -9.81
C ASN A 76 16.12 13.16 -9.97
N LYS A 77 15.01 13.43 -10.68
CA LYS A 77 14.48 14.81 -10.82
C LYS A 77 14.07 15.41 -9.49
N PHE A 78 13.43 14.62 -8.62
CA PHE A 78 13.12 15.06 -7.24
C PHE A 78 14.39 15.37 -6.45
N GLY A 79 15.39 14.49 -6.49
CA GLY A 79 16.67 14.70 -5.84
C GLY A 79 17.33 16.00 -6.29
N GLN A 80 17.42 16.23 -7.60
CA GLN A 80 17.98 17.46 -8.17
C GLN A 80 17.24 18.71 -7.71
N CYS A 81 15.90 18.70 -7.73
CA CYS A 81 15.08 19.84 -7.30
C CYS A 81 15.34 20.22 -5.84
N PHE A 82 15.41 19.24 -4.93
CA PHE A 82 15.65 19.53 -3.52
C PHE A 82 17.10 19.94 -3.23
N SER A 83 18.08 19.35 -3.93
CA SER A 83 19.48 19.77 -3.85
C SER A 83 19.68 21.20 -4.33
N SER A 84 19.10 21.59 -5.47
CA SER A 84 19.25 22.95 -5.99
C SER A 84 18.61 24.00 -5.09
N VAL A 85 17.48 23.69 -4.46
CA VAL A 85 16.85 24.60 -3.49
C VAL A 85 17.74 24.78 -2.25
N ALA A 86 18.36 23.71 -1.76
CA ALA A 86 19.29 23.81 -0.65
C ALA A 86 20.52 24.68 -1.00
N GLU A 87 21.09 24.47 -2.18
CA GLU A 87 22.23 25.26 -2.69
C GLU A 87 21.87 26.75 -2.87
N GLU A 88 20.69 27.05 -3.43
CA GLU A 88 20.22 28.42 -3.61
C GLU A 88 20.04 29.14 -2.25
N LYS A 89 19.48 28.46 -1.25
CA LYS A 89 19.31 29.02 0.10
C LYS A 89 20.64 29.22 0.82
N LEU A 90 21.61 28.33 0.61
CA LEU A 90 22.97 28.47 1.14
C LEU A 90 23.72 29.62 0.46
N ALA A 91 23.60 29.77 -0.86
CA ALA A 91 24.21 30.87 -1.60
C ALA A 91 23.63 32.24 -1.19
N ALA A 92 22.32 32.31 -0.96
CA ALA A 92 21.64 33.54 -0.55
C ALA A 92 22.00 34.01 0.88
N THR A 93 22.50 33.11 1.74
CA THR A 93 22.83 33.42 3.14
C THR A 93 24.30 33.79 3.37
N GLY A 94 25.13 33.82 2.31
CA GLY A 94 26.44 34.47 2.36
C GLY A 94 27.40 33.93 3.42
N SER A 95 27.29 32.64 3.80
CA SER A 95 28.24 32.06 4.74
C SER A 95 29.33 31.30 3.99
N ARG A 96 30.53 31.89 4.04
CA ARG A 96 31.79 31.28 3.63
C ARG A 96 32.14 30.15 4.60
N ALA A 97 31.47 29.00 4.50
CA ALA A 97 31.83 27.80 5.24
C ALA A 97 32.77 26.95 4.37
N GLY A 98 33.98 26.72 4.87
CA GLY A 98 35.09 26.15 4.12
C GLY A 98 34.88 24.73 3.65
N ASP A 99 35.65 24.41 2.61
CA ASP A 99 36.24 23.12 2.27
C ASP A 99 35.81 21.93 3.16
N VAL A 100 34.72 21.27 2.77
CA VAL A 100 34.49 19.86 3.12
C VAL A 100 34.59 19.09 1.82
N ARG A 101 35.83 18.67 1.54
CA ARG A 101 36.15 17.64 0.55
C ARG A 101 35.22 16.45 0.71
N ASP A 102 34.73 16.01 -0.44
CA ASP A 102 34.50 14.61 -0.83
C ASP A 102 34.40 13.60 0.30
N THR A 103 33.19 13.06 0.51
CA THR A 103 33.00 11.60 0.62
C THR A 103 31.51 11.26 0.47
N CYS A 104 30.99 11.37 -0.75
CA CYS A 104 30.02 10.38 -1.23
C CYS A 104 30.82 9.22 -1.84
N ALA A 105 31.66 8.59 -1.01
CA ALA A 105 32.37 7.39 -1.38
C ALA A 105 31.37 6.23 -1.37
N GLU A 106 31.34 5.53 -2.50
CA GLU A 106 30.74 4.22 -2.77
C GLU A 106 30.25 3.47 -1.52
N ALA A 107 28.98 3.64 -1.18
CA ALA A 107 28.25 2.63 -0.42
C ALA A 107 27.38 1.88 -1.43
N GLY A 108 27.74 0.63 -1.71
CA GLY A 108 26.90 -0.28 -2.48
C GLY A 108 25.47 -0.19 -1.97
N SER A 109 24.56 0.19 -2.88
CA SER A 109 23.16 0.42 -2.59
C SER A 109 22.45 -0.88 -2.22
N THR A 110 22.54 -1.27 -0.96
CA THR A 110 21.49 -2.08 -0.34
C THR A 110 20.41 -1.11 0.11
N ASN A 111 19.33 -1.06 -0.67
CA ASN A 111 18.10 -0.33 -0.37
C ASN A 111 17.65 -0.59 1.08
N THR A 112 17.93 0.37 1.96
CA THR A 112 17.16 0.61 3.18
C THR A 112 16.86 2.09 3.23
N MET A 113 15.84 2.51 2.49
CA MET A 113 15.17 3.77 2.80
C MET A 113 14.50 3.62 4.15
N PHE A 114 14.93 4.44 5.11
CA PHE A 114 14.30 4.84 6.36
C PHE A 114 12.80 4.47 6.46
N PHE A 115 12.51 3.27 6.92
CA PHE A 115 11.29 2.94 7.65
C PHE A 115 11.76 2.13 8.84
N GLY A 116 11.50 2.66 10.04
CA GLY A 116 11.93 2.03 11.29
C GLY A 116 11.51 0.57 11.37
N GLU A 117 12.36 -0.24 11.98
CA GLU A 117 12.04 -1.63 12.32
C GLU A 117 10.75 -1.66 13.14
N VAL A 118 9.72 -2.31 12.61
CA VAL A 118 8.56 -2.73 13.39
C VAL A 118 8.81 -4.19 13.74
N SER A 119 9.31 -4.40 14.95
CA SER A 119 9.43 -5.72 15.58
C SER A 119 8.04 -6.28 15.87
N TYR A 120 7.82 -7.55 15.58
CA TYR A 120 6.69 -8.32 16.12
C TYR A 120 7.25 -9.38 17.05
N GLU A 121 6.80 -9.36 18.32
CA GLU A 121 6.91 -10.50 19.26
C GLU A 121 5.90 -11.59 18.93
#